data_AF-A0A8T4LB77-F1
#
_entry.id   AF-A0A8T4LB77-F1
#
_cell.length_a   1.000
_cell.length_b   1.000
_cell.length_c   1.000
_cell.angle_alpha   90.00
_cell.angle_beta   90.00
_cell.angle_gamma   90.00
#
_symmetry.space_group_name_H-M   'P 1'
#
loop_
_entity.id
_entity.type
_entity.pdbx_description
1 polymer ?
#
loop_
_entity_poly.entity_id
_entity_poly.type
_entity_poly.pdbx_seq_one_letter_code
_entity_poly.pdbx_strand_id
1 'polypeptide(L)'
;MKNPRIQKIKNIIFTGLIMILGLILLKYIPMYIWGKNILFDASAHLTITIFIIYVGYLFIEKSKRLKKYYIPLSMSAITIVAIDRIITNNHNYIGLLLGLFISILSIYLTNHKKLNGEIKF
;
A
#
# COMPACT_ATOMS: atom_id res chain seq x y z
N MET A 1 -8.96 16.07 22.67
CA MET A 1 -9.58 15.57 21.41
C MET A 1 -8.62 15.75 20.23
N LYS A 2 -8.17 14.66 19.57
CA LYS A 2 -7.30 14.77 18.38
C LYS A 2 -8.12 15.21 17.16
N ASN A 3 -7.68 16.23 16.43
CA ASN A 3 -8.34 16.69 15.21
C ASN A 3 -8.33 15.55 14.16
N PRO A 4 -9.51 15.12 13.64
CA PRO A 4 -9.61 13.99 12.72
C PRO A 4 -8.83 14.21 11.41
N ARG A 5 -8.65 15.46 10.97
CA ARG A 5 -7.85 15.79 9.78
C ARG A 5 -6.36 15.53 10.03
N ILE A 6 -5.87 15.94 11.20
CA ILE A 6 -4.47 15.71 11.61
C ILE A 6 -4.18 14.21 11.71
N GLN A 7 -5.13 13.42 12.22
CA GLN A 7 -4.96 11.96 12.28
C GLN A 7 -4.88 11.34 10.87
N LYS A 8 -5.69 11.79 9.90
CA LYS A 8 -5.60 11.32 8.51
C LYS A 8 -4.24 11.64 7.90
N ILE A 9 -3.77 12.88 8.05
CA ILE A 9 -2.45 13.29 7.55
C ILE A 9 -1.34 12.43 8.17
N LYS A 10 -1.38 12.21 9.50
CA LYS A 10 -0.44 11.31 10.16
C LYS A 10 -0.49 9.91 9.57
N ASN A 11 -1.67 9.34 9.38
CA ASN A 11 -1.81 8.00 8.81
C ASN A 11 -1.25 7.92 7.38
N ILE A 12 -1.47 8.95 6.56
CA ILE A 12 -0.91 9.02 5.20
C ILE A 12 0.63 9.04 5.26
N ILE A 13 1.20 9.92 6.07
CA ILE A 13 2.66 10.07 6.21
C ILE A 13 3.29 8.76 6.73
N PHE A 14 2.77 8.20 7.83
CA PHE A 14 3.33 6.98 8.40
C PHE A 14 3.19 5.78 7.46
N THR A 15 2.04 5.61 6.81
CA THR A 15 1.86 4.53 5.82
C THR A 15 2.85 4.69 4.68
N GLY A 16 3.02 5.91 4.15
CA GLY A 16 3.97 6.19 3.09
C GLY A 16 5.42 5.90 3.50
N LEU A 17 5.83 6.33 4.69
CA LEU A 17 7.17 6.05 5.22
C LEU A 17 7.43 4.54 5.38
N ILE A 18 6.47 3.78 5.92
CA ILE A 18 6.62 2.34 6.08
C ILE A 18 6.67 1.64 4.71
N MET A 19 5.86 2.08 3.74
CA MET A 19 5.92 1.54 2.37
C MET A 19 7.27 1.84 1.70
N ILE A 20 7.82 3.05 1.87
CA ILE A 20 9.15 3.41 1.37
C ILE A 20 10.22 2.53 2.02
N LEU A 21 10.19 2.37 3.34
CA LEU A 21 11.10 1.48 4.05
C LEU A 21 10.98 0.03 3.57
N GLY A 22 9.76 -0.46 3.38
CA GLY A 22 9.50 -1.79 2.83
C GLY A 22 10.10 -1.97 1.43
N LEU A 23 9.97 -0.98 0.54
CA LEU A 23 10.59 -1.00 -0.79
C LEU A 23 12.12 -0.93 -0.71
N ILE A 24 12.69 -0.14 0.21
CA ILE A 24 14.14 -0.13 0.42
C ILE A 24 14.64 -1.52 0.82
N LEU A 25 13.99 -2.16 1.80
CA LEU A 25 14.38 -3.46 2.32
C LEU A 25 14.14 -4.61 1.34
N LEU A 26 13.06 -4.57 0.55
CA LEU A 26 12.60 -5.70 -0.26
C LEU A 26 12.71 -5.48 -1.78
N LYS A 27 13.25 -4.34 -2.22
CA LYS A 27 13.57 -4.06 -3.63
C LYS A 27 14.99 -3.54 -3.76
N TYR A 28 15.28 -2.37 -3.19
CA TYR A 28 16.52 -1.65 -3.49
C TYR A 28 17.76 -2.28 -2.87
N ILE A 29 17.72 -2.67 -1.59
CA ILE A 29 18.84 -3.36 -0.93
C ILE A 29 19.10 -4.72 -1.60
N PRO A 30 18.09 -5.58 -1.82
CA PRO A 30 18.32 -6.84 -2.51
C PRO A 30 18.91 -6.64 -3.91
N MET A 31 18.41 -5.67 -4.67
CA MET A 31 18.89 -5.39 -6.02
C MET A 31 20.33 -4.87 -6.03
N TYR A 32 20.74 -4.15 -4.99
CA TYR A 32 22.12 -3.70 -4.81
C TYR A 32 23.08 -4.85 -4.48
N ILE A 33 22.66 -5.80 -3.63
CA ILE A 33 23.52 -6.91 -3.17
C ILE A 33 23.60 -8.04 -4.22
N TRP A 34 22.47 -8.46 -4.77
CA TRP A 34 22.37 -9.65 -5.62
C TRP A 34 22.14 -9.33 -7.11
N GLY A 35 22.06 -8.05 -7.49
CA GLY A 35 21.87 -7.60 -8.86
C GLY A 35 20.40 -7.55 -9.30
N LYS A 36 20.16 -7.27 -10.59
CA LYS A 36 18.82 -7.00 -11.13
C LYS A 36 17.94 -8.23 -11.34
N ASN A 37 18.51 -9.43 -11.42
CA ASN A 37 17.78 -10.68 -11.72
C ASN A 37 17.41 -11.46 -10.46
N ILE A 38 16.87 -10.77 -9.46
CA ILE A 38 16.60 -11.35 -8.15
C ILE A 38 15.11 -11.67 -7.98
N LEU A 39 14.84 -12.73 -7.23
CA LEU A 39 13.47 -13.17 -6.92
C LEU A 39 12.68 -12.13 -6.10
N PHE A 40 13.41 -11.31 -5.33
CA PHE A 40 12.88 -10.31 -4.40
C PHE A 40 12.90 -8.91 -5.01
N ASP A 41 12.20 -8.73 -6.13
CA ASP A 41 12.01 -7.43 -6.77
C ASP A 41 10.59 -6.93 -6.51
N ALA A 42 10.35 -6.34 -5.33
CA ALA A 42 9.03 -5.85 -4.97
C ALA A 42 8.50 -4.80 -5.97
N SER A 43 7.22 -4.92 -6.35
CA SER A 43 6.60 -4.04 -7.33
C SER A 43 6.25 -2.69 -6.74
N ALA A 44 7.14 -1.71 -6.97
CA ALA A 44 6.93 -0.32 -6.55
C ALA A 44 5.66 0.28 -7.17
N HIS A 45 5.34 -0.07 -8.42
CA HIS A 45 4.13 0.38 -9.10
C HIS A 45 2.88 -0.05 -8.33
N LEU A 46 2.82 -1.33 -7.93
CA LEU A 46 1.69 -1.87 -7.19
C LEU A 46 1.59 -1.24 -5.79
N THR A 47 2.72 -1.06 -5.11
CA THR A 47 2.78 -0.38 -3.80
C THR A 47 2.28 1.06 -3.87
N ILE A 48 2.69 1.83 -4.88
CA ILE A 48 2.25 3.20 -5.10
C ILE A 48 0.75 3.26 -5.45
N THR A 49 0.26 2.37 -6.30
CA THR A 49 -1.18 2.28 -6.63
C THR A 49 -2.01 2.05 -5.37
N ILE A 50 -1.60 1.12 -4.51
CA ILE A 50 -2.31 0.84 -3.25
C ILE A 50 -2.22 2.03 -2.29
N PHE A 51 -1.08 2.73 -2.24
CA PHE A 51 -0.95 3.96 -1.44
C PHE A 51 -1.95 5.04 -1.88
N ILE A 52 -2.07 5.29 -3.19
CA ILE A 52 -3.01 6.28 -3.74
C ILE A 52 -4.46 5.87 -3.43
N ILE A 53 -4.79 4.58 -3.60
CA ILE A 53 -6.10 4.03 -3.25
C ILE A 53 -6.39 4.21 -1.75
N TYR A 54 -5.40 3.95 -0.90
CA TYR A 54 -5.53 4.12 0.55
C TYR A 54 -5.79 5.59 0.92
N VAL A 55 -5.04 6.53 0.31
CA VAL A 55 -5.27 7.97 0.50
C VAL A 55 -6.69 8.34 0.11
N GLY A 56 -7.15 7.94 -1.08
CA GLY A 56 -8.52 8.20 -1.54
C GLY A 56 -9.57 7.57 -0.63
N TYR A 57 -9.35 6.34 -0.16
CA TYR A 57 -10.22 5.66 0.79
C TYR A 57 -10.41 6.47 2.09
N LEU A 58 -9.35 7.07 2.63
CA LEU A 58 -9.45 7.90 3.84
C LEU A 58 -10.38 9.11 3.67
N PHE A 59 -10.54 9.65 2.46
CA PHE A 59 -11.48 10.76 2.23
C PHE A 59 -12.94 10.31 2.18
N ILE A 60 -13.19 9.09 1.72
CA ILE A 60 -14.55 8.56 1.56
C ILE A 60 -14.98 7.59 2.67
N GLU A 61 -14.11 7.30 3.65
CA GLU A 61 -14.30 6.25 4.68
C GLU A 61 -15.67 6.31 5.39
N LYS A 62 -16.22 7.52 5.56
CA LYS A 62 -17.51 7.77 6.23
C LYS A 62 -18.74 7.53 5.34
N SER A 63 -18.60 7.57 4.02
CA SER A 63 -19.72 7.46 3.09
C SER A 63 -19.93 6.01 2.62
N LYS A 64 -21.02 5.37 3.05
CA LYS A 64 -21.37 4.01 2.58
C LYS A 64 -21.61 3.97 1.07
N ARG A 65 -22.27 5.01 0.52
CA ARG A 65 -22.57 5.12 -0.91
C ARG A 65 -21.29 5.19 -1.74
N LEU A 66 -20.34 6.07 -1.38
CA LEU A 66 -19.09 6.20 -2.13
C LEU A 66 -18.22 4.94 -2.02
N LYS A 67 -18.14 4.31 -0.84
CA LYS A 67 -17.40 3.05 -0.66
C LYS A 67 -17.89 1.93 -1.57
N LYS A 68 -19.21 1.81 -1.77
CA LYS A 68 -19.81 0.79 -2.66
C LYS A 68 -19.22 0.84 -4.07
N TYR A 69 -18.95 2.02 -4.59
CA TYR A 69 -18.39 2.20 -5.94
C TYR A 69 -16.85 2.24 -5.94
N TYR A 70 -16.25 2.79 -4.89
CA TYR A 70 -14.81 2.97 -4.82
C TYR A 70 -14.05 1.65 -4.63
N ILE A 71 -14.56 0.73 -3.81
CA ILE A 71 -13.90 -0.56 -3.56
C ILE A 71 -13.74 -1.39 -4.85
N PRO A 72 -14.79 -1.66 -5.64
CA PRO A 72 -14.62 -2.42 -6.89
C PRO A 72 -13.73 -1.69 -7.90
N LEU A 73 -13.80 -0.36 -7.98
CA LEU A 73 -12.92 0.45 -8.83
C LEU A 73 -11.45 0.39 -8.39
N SER A 74 -11.21 0.35 -7.09
CA SER A 74 -9.86 0.20 -6.54
C SER A 74 -9.31 -1.20 -6.83
N MET A 75 -10.13 -2.23 -6.67
CA MET A 75 -9.75 -3.60 -7.01
C MET A 75 -9.43 -3.75 -8.50
N SER A 76 -10.23 -3.17 -9.40
CA SER A 76 -9.93 -3.21 -10.83
C SER A 76 -8.64 -2.47 -11.16
N ALA A 77 -8.37 -1.31 -10.55
CA ALA A 77 -7.11 -0.59 -10.74
C ALA A 77 -5.89 -1.40 -10.30
N ILE A 78 -5.96 -2.06 -9.14
CA ILE A 78 -4.89 -2.95 -8.65
C ILE A 78 -4.68 -4.11 -9.62
N THR A 79 -5.75 -4.75 -10.09
CA THR A 79 -5.67 -5.87 -11.05
C THR A 79 -5.06 -5.43 -12.38
N ILE A 80 -5.47 -4.28 -12.93
CA ILE A 80 -4.93 -3.74 -14.19
C ILE A 80 -3.43 -3.49 -14.06
N VAL A 81 -2.99 -2.84 -12.97
CA VAL A 81 -1.56 -2.57 -12.73
C VAL A 81 -0.78 -3.88 -12.54
N ALA A 82 -1.34 -4.85 -11.82
CA ALA A 82 -0.71 -6.16 -11.65
C ALA A 82 -0.53 -6.88 -13.00
N ILE A 83 -1.57 -6.91 -13.84
CA ILE A 83 -1.52 -7.51 -15.18
C ILE A 83 -0.51 -6.79 -16.07
N ASP A 84 -0.51 -5.46 -16.11
CA ASP A 84 0.46 -4.65 -16.86
C ASP A 84 1.90 -5.02 -16.50
N ARG A 85 2.19 -5.21 -15.21
CA ARG A 85 3.52 -5.61 -14.75
C ARG A 85 3.91 -7.03 -15.16
N ILE A 86 2.95 -7.95 -15.27
CA ILE A 86 3.19 -9.32 -15.76
C ILE A 86 3.45 -9.29 -17.26
N ILE A 87 2.60 -8.61 -18.05
CA ILE A 87 2.70 -8.57 -19.51
C ILE A 87 3.99 -7.89 -19.96
N THR A 88 4.41 -6.82 -19.29
CA THR A 88 5.67 -6.12 -19.60
C THR A 88 6.92 -6.87 -19.12
N ASN A 89 6.76 -8.08 -18.56
CA ASN A 89 7.83 -8.94 -18.04
C ASN A 89 8.78 -8.22 -17.06
N ASN A 90 8.28 -7.16 -16.42
CA ASN A 90 9.06 -6.30 -15.53
C ASN A 90 9.12 -6.85 -14.10
N HIS A 91 8.22 -7.77 -13.73
CA HIS A 91 8.21 -8.41 -12.42
C HIS A 91 7.69 -9.85 -12.51
N ASN A 92 8.35 -10.75 -11.77
CA ASN A 92 7.83 -12.09 -11.49
C ASN A 92 6.66 -12.01 -10.48
N TYR A 93 5.82 -13.05 -10.44
CA TYR A 93 4.68 -13.15 -9.51
C TYR A 93 5.04 -12.87 -8.04
N ILE A 94 6.25 -13.27 -7.62
CA ILE A 94 6.77 -13.05 -6.27
C ILE A 94 6.98 -11.55 -5.98
N GLY A 95 7.46 -10.78 -6.95
CA GLY A 95 7.62 -9.33 -6.82
C GLY A 95 6.30 -8.59 -6.63
N LEU A 96 5.23 -9.07 -7.27
CA LEU A 96 3.87 -8.55 -7.07
C LEU A 96 3.33 -8.89 -5.69
N LEU A 97 3.52 -10.13 -5.23
CA LEU A 97 3.13 -10.56 -3.88
C LEU A 97 3.87 -9.75 -2.80
N LEU A 98 5.16 -9.48 -2.96
CA LEU A 98 5.92 -8.63 -2.05
C LEU A 98 5.39 -7.19 -2.04
N GLY A 99 5.07 -6.62 -3.20
CA GLY A 99 4.45 -5.29 -3.31
C GLY A 99 3.11 -5.20 -2.58
N LEU A 100 2.27 -6.23 -2.71
CA LEU A 100 1.00 -6.36 -1.97
C LEU A 100 1.25 -6.48 -0.46
N PHE A 101 2.17 -7.36 -0.07
CA PHE A 101 2.50 -7.62 1.32
C PHE A 101 2.98 -6.34 2.04
N ILE A 102 3.94 -5.62 1.45
CA ILE A 102 4.42 -4.31 1.97
C ILE A 102 3.24 -3.38 2.18
N SER A 103 2.33 -3.31 1.21
CA SER A 103 1.22 -2.36 1.23
C SER A 103 0.21 -2.68 2.34
N ILE A 104 -0.21 -3.95 2.43
CA ILE A 104 -1.15 -4.42 3.45
C ILE A 104 -0.55 -4.23 4.84
N LEU A 105 0.71 -4.65 5.04
CA LEU A 105 1.40 -4.53 6.32
C LEU A 105 1.55 -3.07 6.75
N SER A 106 1.93 -2.18 5.82
CA SER A 106 2.08 -0.74 6.12
C SER A 106 0.78 -0.09 6.54
N ILE A 107 -0.32 -0.40 5.84
CA ILE A 107 -1.66 0.08 6.19
C ILE A 107 -2.08 -0.49 7.54
N TYR A 108 -1.87 -1.78 7.78
CA TYR A 108 -2.24 -2.44 9.03
C TYR A 108 -1.49 -1.83 10.23
N LEU A 109 -0.16 -1.74 10.17
CA LEU A 109 0.66 -1.19 11.26
C LEU A 109 0.27 0.26 11.60
N THR A 110 -0.04 1.07 10.59
CA THR A 110 -0.42 2.47 10.80
C THR A 110 -1.83 2.62 11.39
N ASN A 111 -2.74 1.69 11.09
CA ASN A 111 -4.14 1.76 11.51
C ASN A 111 -4.49 0.81 12.67
N HIS A 112 -3.55 0.02 13.18
CA HIS A 112 -3.77 -0.98 14.24
C HIS A 112 -4.42 -0.38 15.50
N LYS A 113 -4.08 0.87 15.87
CA LYS A 113 -4.72 1.58 16.99
C LYS A 113 -6.21 1.93 16.75
N LYS A 114 -6.67 2.03 15.50
CA LYS A 114 -8.10 2.15 15.18
C LYS A 114 -8.82 0.79 15.23
N LEU A 115 -8.11 -0.31 14.99
CA LEU A 115 -8.67 -1.67 14.94
C LEU A 115 -8.82 -2.30 16.34
N ASN A 116 -7.91 -1.98 17.27
CA ASN A 116 -7.91 -2.57 18.62
C ASN A 116 -8.73 -1.82 19.67
N GLY A 117 -9.58 -0.87 19.27
CA GLY A 117 -10.57 -0.28 20.19
C GLY A 117 -10.01 0.52 21.38
N GLU A 118 -8.71 0.78 21.47
CA GLU A 118 -8.14 1.65 22.52
C GLU A 118 -8.36 3.14 22.17
N ILE A 119 -9.63 3.54 22.27
CA ILE A 119 -10.01 4.92 22.59
C ILE A 119 -10.10 5.00 24.11
N LYS A 120 -9.00 5.38 24.76
CA LYS A 120 -9.03 6.13 26.03
C LYS A 120 -7.82 7.06 26.08
N PHE A 121 -8.06 8.35 25.84
CA PHE A 121 -7.44 9.50 26.51
C PHE A 121 -8.34 10.71 26.28
#